data_AF-A0A961IXZ2-F1
#
_entry.id   AF-A0A961IXZ2-F1
#
_cell.length_a   1.000
_cell.length_b   1.000
_cell.length_c   1.000
_cell.angle_alpha   90.00
_cell.angle_beta   90.00
_cell.angle_gamma   90.00
#
_symmetry.space_group_name_H-M   'P 1'
#
loop_
_entity.id
_entity.type
_entity.pdbx_description
1 polymer ?
#
loop_
_entity_poly.entity_id
_entity_poly.type
_entity_poly.pdbx_seq_one_letter_code
_entity_poly.pdbx_strand_id
1 'polypeptide(L)'
;MFLRSEEGTRFVIVSPLTQVTGWFVSAAFVAWGIIATAVLMMDSIGSGSIRDQAVRDQVFYEERLQHLATERDASAREALAAQERFAQAMDRISAMQSELLASEEARVEFETGLTAIQKKLGAAVVARDEARDQLDAVLAEARETGAPLPGADDRPTGADASVAFLTAALETTAAERDAHAERAAETEAFAENLIFEQRLRDERNDQIFRQLEDAVTVSLEPLDKMFEASGMSTSEILDTVKRGYSGQGGPLMPLVMSTKDTEIDADTARANEILDALDRMNIYRIAAEKLPFG
;
A
#
# COMPACT_ATOMS: atom_id res chain seq x y z
N MET A 1 -75.05 -57.85 44.19
CA MET A 1 -74.09 -58.76 43.55
C MET A 1 -74.01 -60.02 44.41
N PHE A 2 -74.05 -61.22 43.82
CA PHE A 2 -73.98 -62.49 44.57
C PHE A 2 -72.53 -62.93 44.69
N LEU A 3 -72.01 -63.00 45.91
CA LEU A 3 -70.75 -63.68 46.23
C LEU A 3 -71.10 -64.88 47.09
N ARG A 4 -70.84 -66.09 46.56
CA ARG A 4 -71.09 -67.36 47.24
C ARG A 4 -69.81 -67.79 47.96
N SER A 5 -69.88 -67.91 49.27
CA SER A 5 -68.89 -68.57 50.12
C SER A 5 -69.56 -69.77 50.80
N GLU A 6 -68.77 -70.77 51.18
CA GLU A 6 -69.22 -72.09 51.64
C GLU A 6 -70.06 -72.10 52.94
N GLU A 7 -70.11 -70.99 53.69
CA GLU A 7 -70.86 -70.91 54.96
C GLU A 7 -72.15 -70.05 54.92
N GLY A 8 -72.58 -69.57 53.74
CA GLY A 8 -73.92 -68.98 53.57
C GLY A 8 -73.99 -67.75 52.69
N THR A 9 -75.18 -67.47 52.13
CA THR A 9 -75.44 -66.30 51.29
C THR A 9 -75.64 -65.04 52.14
N ARG A 10 -74.62 -64.18 52.21
CA ARG A 10 -74.73 -62.88 52.90
C ARG A 10 -75.14 -61.80 51.90
N PHE A 11 -76.27 -61.15 52.15
CA PHE A 11 -76.75 -60.05 51.32
C PHE A 11 -75.98 -58.77 51.66
N VAL A 12 -75.30 -58.20 50.67
CA VAL A 12 -74.75 -56.85 50.78
C VAL A 12 -75.51 -55.97 49.80
N ILE A 13 -76.41 -55.15 50.34
CA ILE A 13 -77.09 -54.09 49.58
C ILE A 13 -76.19 -52.86 49.69
N VAL A 14 -75.45 -52.58 48.63
CA VAL A 14 -74.63 -51.37 48.57
C VAL A 14 -75.57 -50.19 48.33
N SER A 15 -75.61 -49.23 49.26
CA SER A 15 -76.48 -48.07 49.11
C SER A 15 -76.09 -47.27 47.86
N PRO A 16 -77.04 -46.64 47.15
CA PRO A 16 -76.76 -45.83 45.97
C PRO A 16 -75.69 -44.75 46.22
N LEU A 17 -75.66 -44.18 47.43
CA LEU A 17 -74.67 -43.20 47.87
C LEU A 17 -73.23 -43.78 47.90
N THR A 18 -73.08 -45.04 48.32
CA THR A 18 -71.78 -45.72 48.38
C THR A 18 -71.24 -46.05 46.98
N GLN A 19 -72.13 -46.30 46.01
CA GLN A 19 -71.73 -46.54 44.63
C GLN A 19 -71.22 -45.26 43.96
N VAL A 20 -71.92 -44.14 44.14
CA VAL A 20 -71.52 -42.82 43.59
C VAL A 20 -70.18 -42.36 44.16
N THR A 21 -69.99 -42.51 45.48
CA THR A 21 -68.71 -42.18 46.13
C THR A 21 -67.57 -43.06 45.65
N GLY A 22 -67.81 -44.36 45.46
CA GLY A 22 -66.83 -45.28 44.85
C GLY A 22 -66.40 -44.86 43.45
N TRP A 23 -67.36 -44.48 42.59
CA TRP A 23 -67.06 -43.96 41.25
C TRP A 23 -66.26 -42.66 41.29
N PHE A 24 -66.62 -41.72 42.18
CA PHE A 24 -65.93 -40.44 42.32
C PHE A 24 -64.47 -40.64 42.78
N VAL A 25 -64.24 -41.49 43.79
CA VAL A 25 -62.90 -41.81 44.29
C VAL A 25 -62.06 -42.50 43.21
N SER A 26 -62.65 -43.44 42.47
CA SER A 26 -61.96 -44.09 41.34
C SER A 26 -61.60 -43.10 40.24
N ALA A 27 -62.52 -42.20 39.87
CA ALA A 27 -62.27 -41.18 38.86
C ALA A 27 -61.18 -40.18 39.31
N ALA A 28 -61.22 -39.75 40.57
CA ALA A 28 -60.20 -38.88 41.15
C ALA A 28 -58.82 -39.55 41.18
N PHE A 29 -58.74 -40.84 41.51
CA PHE A 29 -57.49 -41.59 41.51
C PHE A 29 -56.90 -41.74 40.10
N VAL A 30 -57.73 -42.04 39.10
CA VAL A 30 -57.30 -42.10 37.70
C VAL A 30 -56.85 -40.72 37.20
N ALA A 31 -57.61 -39.66 37.49
CA ALA A 31 -57.24 -38.30 37.13
C ALA A 31 -55.92 -37.89 37.78
N TRP A 32 -55.71 -38.23 39.05
CA TRP A 32 -54.45 -38.02 39.74
C TRP A 32 -53.29 -38.81 39.10
N GLY A 33 -53.50 -40.07 38.75
CA GLY A 33 -52.50 -40.88 38.06
C GLY A 33 -52.07 -40.29 36.71
N ILE A 34 -53.00 -39.71 35.95
CA ILE A 34 -52.69 -39.02 34.69
C ILE A 34 -51.84 -37.78 34.95
N ILE A 35 -52.22 -36.94 35.93
CA ILE A 35 -51.47 -35.72 36.29
C ILE A 35 -50.06 -36.08 36.77
N ALA A 36 -49.92 -37.07 37.65
CA ALA A 36 -48.63 -37.52 38.16
C ALA A 36 -47.72 -38.06 37.05
N THR A 37 -48.29 -38.83 36.10
CA THR A 37 -47.54 -39.34 34.95
C THR A 37 -47.07 -38.21 34.03
N ALA A 38 -47.93 -37.21 33.78
CA ALA A 38 -47.58 -36.06 32.95
C ALA A 38 -46.45 -35.22 33.56
N VAL A 39 -46.48 -34.98 34.88
CA VAL A 39 -45.42 -34.24 35.59
C VAL A 39 -44.09 -34.99 35.52
N LEU A 40 -44.09 -36.30 35.79
CA LEU A 40 -42.86 -37.12 35.70
C LEU A 40 -42.28 -37.14 34.28
N MET A 41 -43.13 -37.23 33.26
CA MET A 41 -42.69 -37.21 31.87
C MET A 41 -42.08 -35.84 31.49
N MET A 42 -42.67 -34.73 31.94
CA MET A 42 -42.16 -33.38 31.70
C MET A 42 -40.79 -33.16 32.36
N ASP A 43 -40.62 -33.59 33.62
CA ASP A 43 -39.34 -33.48 34.34
C ASP A 43 -38.25 -34.37 33.74
N SER A 44 -38.62 -35.55 33.23
CA SER A 44 -37.68 -36.50 32.59
C SER A 44 -37.16 -36.04 31.23
N ILE A 45 -37.91 -35.20 30.51
CA ILE A 45 -37.56 -34.71 29.17
C ILE A 45 -36.87 -33.34 29.23
N GLY A 46 -37.25 -32.48 30.18
CA GLY A 46 -36.86 -31.06 30.18
C GLY A 46 -35.48 -30.73 30.76
N SER A 47 -34.95 -31.52 31.70
CA SER A 47 -33.77 -31.12 32.48
C SER A 47 -32.41 -31.58 31.91
N GLY A 48 -32.36 -32.73 31.22
CA GLY A 48 -31.13 -33.25 30.59
C GLY A 48 -30.93 -32.82 29.13
N SER A 49 -32.02 -32.67 28.37
CA SER A 49 -31.94 -32.48 26.91
C SER A 49 -31.38 -31.12 26.49
N ILE A 50 -31.84 -30.02 27.11
CA ILE A 50 -31.48 -28.65 26.69
C ILE A 50 -30.03 -28.33 27.05
N ARG A 51 -29.58 -28.70 28.25
CA ARG A 51 -28.19 -28.46 28.67
C ARG A 51 -27.22 -29.30 27.85
N ASP A 52 -27.50 -30.58 27.65
CA ASP A 52 -26.65 -31.45 26.84
C ASP A 52 -26.65 -31.06 25.36
N GLN A 53 -27.77 -30.55 24.85
CA GLN A 53 -27.86 -30.00 23.50
C GLN A 53 -27.04 -28.71 23.37
N ALA A 54 -27.13 -27.79 24.32
CA ALA A 54 -26.33 -26.58 24.32
C ALA A 54 -24.82 -26.89 24.38
N VAL A 55 -24.41 -27.88 25.18
CA VAL A 55 -23.00 -28.33 25.23
C VAL A 55 -22.56 -28.93 23.89
N ARG A 56 -23.38 -29.75 23.24
CA ARG A 56 -23.06 -30.30 21.90
C ARG A 56 -22.97 -29.21 20.84
N ASP A 57 -23.90 -28.26 20.86
CA ASP A 57 -23.91 -27.13 19.91
C ASP A 57 -22.70 -26.23 20.11
N GLN A 58 -22.28 -26.00 21.37
CA GLN A 58 -21.04 -25.29 21.68
C GLN A 58 -19.81 -26.00 21.12
N VAL A 59 -19.67 -27.31 21.36
CA VAL A 59 -18.52 -28.08 20.84
C VAL A 59 -18.47 -28.05 19.32
N PHE A 60 -19.62 -28.21 18.64
CA PHE A 60 -19.69 -28.13 17.18
C PHE A 60 -19.33 -26.73 16.66
N TYR A 61 -19.77 -25.68 17.36
CA TYR A 61 -19.42 -24.31 17.02
C TYR A 61 -17.92 -24.04 17.22
N GLU A 62 -17.32 -24.50 18.31
CA GLU A 62 -15.87 -24.41 18.58
C GLU A 62 -15.06 -25.17 17.53
N GLU A 63 -15.48 -26.38 17.15
CA GLU A 63 -14.84 -27.17 16.08
C GLU A 63 -14.90 -26.43 14.73
N ARG A 64 -16.06 -25.86 14.39
CA ARG A 64 -16.22 -25.09 13.15
C ARG A 64 -15.40 -23.81 13.16
N LEU A 65 -15.31 -23.11 14.29
CA LEU A 65 -14.44 -21.94 14.44
C LEU A 65 -12.98 -22.33 14.27
N GLN A 66 -12.55 -23.45 14.85
CA GLN A 66 -11.19 -23.95 14.71
C GLN A 66 -10.89 -24.28 13.24
N HIS A 67 -11.81 -24.92 12.52
CA HIS A 67 -11.67 -25.20 11.10
C HIS A 67 -11.52 -23.92 10.28
N LEU A 68 -12.43 -22.94 10.47
CA LEU A 68 -12.34 -21.64 9.78
C LEU A 68 -11.04 -20.89 10.11
N ALA A 69 -10.58 -20.93 11.36
CA ALA A 69 -9.33 -20.33 11.76
C ALA A 69 -8.15 -20.99 11.01
N THR A 70 -8.13 -22.32 10.92
CA THR A 70 -7.07 -23.04 10.20
C THR A 70 -7.09 -22.76 8.68
N GLU A 71 -8.27 -22.66 8.06
CA GLU A 71 -8.39 -22.30 6.64
C GLU A 71 -7.93 -20.87 6.38
N ARG A 72 -8.34 -19.92 7.24
CA ARG A 72 -7.90 -18.53 7.18
C ARG A 72 -6.37 -18.44 7.30
N ASP A 73 -5.79 -19.14 8.27
CA ASP A 73 -4.34 -19.10 8.50
C ASP A 73 -3.56 -19.80 7.38
N ALA A 74 -4.15 -20.82 6.72
CA ALA A 74 -3.59 -21.41 5.51
C ALA A 74 -3.64 -20.43 4.33
N SER A 75 -4.78 -19.78 4.11
CA SER A 75 -4.96 -18.78 3.05
C SER A 75 -4.04 -17.57 3.23
N ALA A 76 -3.87 -17.09 4.48
CA ALA A 76 -2.94 -16.00 4.79
C ALA A 76 -1.49 -16.37 4.46
N ARG A 77 -1.04 -17.59 4.80
CA ARG A 77 0.29 -18.08 4.44
C ARG A 77 0.48 -18.24 2.93
N GLU A 78 -0.54 -18.71 2.22
CA GLU A 78 -0.49 -18.83 0.77
C GLU A 78 -0.39 -17.45 0.09
N ALA A 79 -1.17 -16.47 0.56
CA ALA A 79 -1.12 -15.10 0.07
C ALA A 79 0.26 -14.45 0.28
N LEU A 80 0.86 -14.63 1.47
CA LEU A 80 2.22 -14.16 1.74
C LEU A 80 3.25 -14.82 0.82
N ALA A 81 3.19 -16.14 0.66
CA ALA A 81 4.09 -16.86 -0.24
C ALA A 81 3.89 -16.42 -1.71
N ALA A 82 2.67 -16.09 -2.13
CA ALA A 82 2.40 -15.56 -3.46
C ALA A 82 3.00 -14.15 -3.65
N GLN A 83 2.89 -13.29 -2.64
CA GLN A 83 3.51 -11.97 -2.64
C GLN A 83 5.04 -12.05 -2.70
N GLU A 84 5.67 -12.95 -1.93
CA GLU A 84 7.12 -13.17 -1.97
C GLU A 84 7.59 -13.62 -3.37
N ARG A 85 6.87 -14.57 -3.99
CA ARG A 85 7.19 -15.01 -5.36
C ARG A 85 7.01 -13.88 -6.37
N PHE A 86 6.00 -13.04 -6.20
CA PHE A 86 5.76 -11.89 -7.06
C PHE A 86 6.87 -10.84 -6.91
N ALA A 87 7.28 -10.51 -5.69
CA ALA A 87 8.41 -9.62 -5.42
C ALA A 87 9.69 -10.12 -6.10
N GLN A 88 10.04 -11.40 -5.93
CA GLN A 88 11.19 -12.00 -6.60
C GLN A 88 11.12 -11.93 -8.13
N ALA A 89 9.93 -12.16 -8.69
CA ALA A 89 9.71 -12.03 -10.14
C ALA A 89 9.87 -10.58 -10.62
N MET A 90 9.37 -9.61 -9.87
CA MET A 90 9.50 -8.19 -10.18
C MET A 90 10.94 -7.71 -10.11
N ASP A 91 11.72 -8.16 -9.12
CA ASP A 91 13.16 -7.88 -9.03
C ASP A 91 13.89 -8.42 -10.26
N ARG A 92 13.54 -9.65 -10.69
CA ARG A 92 14.13 -10.25 -11.89
C ARG A 92 13.76 -9.49 -13.15
N ILE A 93 12.51 -9.05 -13.29
CA ILE A 93 12.06 -8.23 -14.43
C ILE A 93 12.78 -6.89 -14.43
N SER A 94 12.92 -6.23 -13.27
CA SER A 94 13.63 -4.96 -13.14
C SER A 94 15.10 -5.09 -13.57
N ALA A 95 15.77 -6.17 -13.15
CA ALA A 95 17.14 -6.45 -13.58
C ALA A 95 17.23 -6.65 -15.09
N MET A 96 16.34 -7.46 -15.69
CA MET A 96 16.31 -7.68 -17.13
C MET A 96 15.99 -6.40 -17.91
N GLN A 97 15.11 -5.54 -17.41
CA GLN A 97 14.80 -4.25 -18.04
C GLN A 97 15.99 -3.30 -17.99
N SER A 98 16.71 -3.28 -16.87
CA SER A 98 17.93 -2.47 -16.74
C SER A 98 19.01 -2.94 -17.72
N GLU A 99 19.20 -4.26 -17.82
CA GLU A 99 20.14 -4.86 -18.78
C GLU A 99 19.73 -4.58 -20.24
N LEU A 100 18.42 -4.68 -20.54
CA LEU A 100 17.89 -4.37 -21.87
C LEU A 100 18.11 -2.88 -22.23
N LEU A 101 17.84 -1.96 -21.30
CA LEU A 101 18.06 -0.53 -21.50
C LEU A 101 19.55 -0.22 -21.73
N ALA A 102 20.44 -0.80 -20.92
CA ALA A 102 21.88 -0.66 -21.11
C ALA A 102 22.35 -1.22 -22.47
N SER A 103 21.77 -2.35 -22.90
CA SER A 103 22.06 -2.92 -24.22
C SER A 103 21.55 -2.04 -25.36
N GLU A 104 20.39 -1.41 -25.23
CA GLU A 104 19.86 -0.50 -26.24
C GLU A 104 20.67 0.80 -26.31
N GLU A 105 21.07 1.36 -25.16
CA GLU A 105 21.95 2.54 -25.09
C GLU A 105 23.29 2.25 -25.77
N ALA A 106 23.94 1.13 -25.45
CA ALA A 106 25.19 0.72 -26.09
C ALA A 106 25.03 0.53 -27.61
N ARG A 107 23.87 0.03 -28.07
CA ARG A 107 23.57 -0.13 -29.51
C ARG A 107 23.47 1.23 -30.20
N VAL A 108 22.76 2.19 -29.60
CA VAL A 108 22.62 3.55 -30.13
C VAL A 108 23.96 4.29 -30.14
N GLU A 109 24.77 4.13 -29.10
CA GLU A 109 26.13 4.69 -29.04
C GLU A 109 27.01 4.10 -30.14
N PHE A 110 26.95 2.79 -30.37
CA PHE A 110 27.70 2.12 -31.43
C PHE A 110 27.30 2.61 -32.84
N GLU A 111 26.00 2.78 -33.10
CA GLU A 111 25.50 3.30 -34.37
C GLU A 111 25.97 4.75 -34.61
N THR A 112 25.91 5.58 -33.57
CA THR A 112 26.40 6.97 -33.61
C THR A 112 27.91 7.02 -33.84
N GLY A 113 28.67 6.18 -33.12
CA GLY A 113 30.11 6.03 -33.24
C GLY A 113 30.52 5.58 -34.65
N LEU A 114 29.82 4.60 -35.23
CA LEU A 114 30.07 4.14 -36.59
C LEU A 114 29.83 5.25 -37.61
N THR A 115 28.75 6.02 -37.46
CA THR A 115 28.45 7.16 -38.34
C THR A 115 29.55 8.24 -38.25
N ALA A 116 30.02 8.54 -37.05
CA ALA A 116 31.12 9.48 -36.84
C ALA A 116 32.44 8.98 -37.46
N ILE A 117 32.75 7.69 -37.31
CA ILE A 117 33.93 7.06 -37.93
C ILE A 117 33.83 7.10 -39.45
N GLN A 118 32.68 6.76 -40.04
CA GLN A 118 32.47 6.81 -41.49
C GLN A 118 32.66 8.23 -42.03
N LYS A 119 32.11 9.25 -41.35
CA LYS A 119 32.29 10.66 -41.73
C LYS A 119 33.77 11.08 -41.67
N LYS A 120 34.47 10.73 -40.59
CA LYS A 120 35.91 11.02 -40.43
C LYS A 120 36.75 10.31 -41.49
N LEU A 121 36.46 9.04 -41.79
CA LEU A 121 37.13 8.29 -42.84
C LEU A 121 36.91 8.92 -44.22
N GLY A 122 35.68 9.34 -44.53
CA GLY A 122 35.37 10.04 -45.77
C GLY A 122 36.16 11.34 -45.91
N ALA A 123 36.18 12.17 -44.86
CA ALA A 123 36.97 13.40 -44.85
C ALA A 123 38.49 13.14 -45.01
N ALA A 124 39.02 12.10 -44.34
CA ALA A 124 40.42 11.72 -44.45
C ALA A 124 40.79 11.22 -45.85
N VAL A 125 39.89 10.50 -46.53
CA VAL A 125 40.09 10.06 -47.92
C VAL A 125 40.12 11.25 -48.87
N VAL A 126 39.18 12.20 -48.73
CA VAL A 126 39.17 13.42 -49.55
C VAL A 126 40.44 14.23 -49.33
N ALA A 127 40.83 14.49 -48.08
CA ALA A 127 42.05 15.22 -47.77
C ALA A 127 43.31 14.53 -48.31
N ARG A 128 43.35 13.18 -48.29
CA ARG A 128 44.44 12.40 -48.90
C ARG A 128 44.48 12.59 -50.41
N ASP A 129 43.33 12.54 -51.07
CA ASP A 129 43.26 12.64 -52.53
C ASP A 129 43.60 14.07 -52.99
N GLU A 130 43.13 15.11 -52.29
CA GLU A 130 43.56 16.50 -52.51
C GLU A 130 45.07 16.68 -52.32
N ALA A 131 45.67 16.08 -51.28
CA ALA A 131 47.11 16.15 -51.06
C ALA A 131 47.92 15.44 -52.16
N ARG A 132 47.36 14.36 -52.76
CA ARG A 132 47.98 13.67 -53.89
C ARG A 132 47.89 14.49 -55.18
N ASP A 133 46.73 15.08 -55.45
CA ASP A 133 46.55 15.94 -56.61
C ASP A 133 47.47 17.17 -56.54
N GLN A 134 47.63 17.77 -55.35
CA GLN A 134 48.60 18.84 -55.12
C GLN A 134 50.04 18.38 -55.37
N LEU A 135 50.41 17.19 -54.89
CA LEU A 135 51.74 16.62 -55.12
C LEU A 135 52.00 16.40 -56.63
N ASP A 136 51.05 15.83 -57.35
CA ASP A 136 51.16 15.57 -58.77
C ASP A 136 51.27 16.86 -59.59
N ALA A 137 50.50 17.90 -59.22
CA ALA A 137 50.58 19.22 -59.83
C ALA A 137 51.97 19.85 -59.64
N VAL A 138 52.50 19.79 -58.41
CA VAL A 138 53.84 20.31 -58.08
C VAL A 138 54.95 19.53 -58.82
N LEU A 139 54.82 18.21 -58.94
CA LEU A 139 55.76 17.38 -59.70
C LEU A 139 55.71 17.68 -61.21
N ALA A 140 54.54 17.99 -61.76
CA ALA A 140 54.38 18.38 -63.15
C ALA A 140 55.02 19.75 -63.45
N GLU A 141 54.80 20.74 -62.58
CA GLU A 141 55.41 22.08 -62.69
C GLU A 141 56.94 22.02 -62.62
N ALA A 142 57.50 21.22 -61.70
CA ALA A 142 58.94 21.01 -61.59
C ALA A 142 59.56 20.37 -62.86
N ARG A 143 58.82 19.48 -63.56
CA ARG A 143 59.28 18.87 -64.81
C ARG A 143 59.31 19.84 -65.99
N GLU A 144 58.35 20.76 -66.08
CA GLU A 144 58.29 21.75 -67.18
C GLU A 144 59.31 22.88 -67.01
N THR A 145 59.51 23.35 -65.77
CA THR A 145 60.40 24.48 -65.49
C THR A 145 61.88 24.08 -65.34
N GLY A 146 62.17 22.77 -65.25
CA GLY A 146 63.49 22.28 -64.88
C GLY A 146 63.89 22.68 -63.46
N ALA A 147 62.95 23.19 -62.67
CA ALA A 147 63.15 23.53 -61.28
C ALA A 147 63.45 22.26 -60.47
N PRO A 148 64.35 22.32 -59.47
CA PRO A 148 64.59 21.19 -58.59
C PRO A 148 63.26 20.69 -58.01
N LEU A 149 63.02 19.38 -58.07
CA LEU A 149 61.88 18.73 -57.42
C LEU A 149 61.81 19.23 -55.96
N PRO A 150 60.64 19.69 -55.47
CA PRO A 150 60.53 20.09 -54.08
C PRO A 150 60.85 18.88 -53.20
N GLY A 151 61.92 19.01 -52.41
CA GLY A 151 62.53 17.94 -51.64
C GLY A 151 63.95 17.55 -52.05
N ALA A 152 64.51 18.10 -53.15
CA ALA A 152 65.90 17.87 -53.53
C ALA A 152 66.90 18.66 -52.67
N ASP A 153 66.56 19.87 -52.23
CA ASP A 153 67.43 20.68 -51.34
C ASP A 153 66.71 21.44 -50.22
N ASP A 154 65.39 21.33 -50.10
CA ASP A 154 64.66 21.96 -49.00
C ASP A 154 63.48 21.06 -48.58
N ARG A 155 63.70 20.25 -47.54
CA ARG A 155 62.59 19.68 -46.77
C ARG A 155 62.12 20.80 -45.84
N PRO A 156 60.93 21.40 -46.02
CA PRO A 156 60.21 21.84 -44.84
C PRO A 156 59.99 20.56 -44.04
N THR A 157 60.70 20.43 -42.92
CA THR A 157 60.60 19.23 -42.11
C THR A 157 59.11 19.00 -41.82
N GLY A 158 58.58 17.80 -42.05
CA GLY A 158 57.19 17.46 -41.70
C GLY A 158 56.83 17.76 -40.23
N ALA A 159 57.84 18.08 -39.41
CA ALA A 159 57.72 18.71 -38.11
C ALA A 159 56.90 20.02 -38.12
N ASP A 160 57.07 20.94 -39.08
CA ASP A 160 56.35 22.24 -39.02
C ASP A 160 54.84 22.07 -39.30
N ALA A 161 54.48 21.24 -40.28
CA ALA A 161 53.07 20.93 -40.57
C ALA A 161 52.41 20.12 -39.45
N SER A 162 53.14 19.19 -38.83
CA SER A 162 52.62 18.43 -37.68
C SER A 162 52.52 19.28 -36.43
N VAL A 163 53.46 20.20 -36.19
CA VAL A 163 53.37 21.20 -35.11
C VAL A 163 52.20 22.14 -35.33
N ALA A 164 51.96 22.60 -36.57
CA ALA A 164 50.79 23.42 -36.89
C ALA A 164 49.46 22.67 -36.63
N PHE A 165 49.38 21.40 -37.03
CA PHE A 165 48.21 20.56 -36.77
C PHE A 165 47.98 20.34 -35.26
N LEU A 166 49.03 20.01 -34.51
CA LEU A 166 48.95 19.83 -33.05
C LEU A 166 48.56 21.13 -32.35
N THR A 167 49.06 22.27 -32.83
CA THR A 167 48.71 23.59 -32.28
C THR A 167 47.23 23.90 -32.51
N ALA A 168 46.72 23.66 -33.72
CA ALA A 168 45.30 23.86 -34.03
C ALA A 168 44.39 22.89 -33.24
N ALA A 169 44.82 21.64 -33.05
CA ALA A 169 44.10 20.66 -32.24
C ALA A 169 44.09 21.04 -30.75
N LEU A 170 45.21 21.56 -30.22
CA LEU A 170 45.30 22.07 -28.85
C LEU A 170 44.44 23.33 -28.65
N GLU A 171 44.42 24.24 -29.61
CA GLU A 171 43.58 25.44 -29.57
C GLU A 171 42.09 25.06 -29.56
N THR A 172 41.67 24.12 -30.42
CA THR A 172 40.30 23.59 -30.44
C THR A 172 39.95 22.91 -29.11
N THR A 173 40.84 22.05 -28.59
CA THR A 173 40.63 21.35 -27.32
C THR A 173 40.56 22.32 -26.14
N ALA A 174 41.38 23.38 -26.15
CA ALA A 174 41.35 24.42 -25.12
C ALA A 174 40.02 25.18 -25.16
N ALA A 175 39.54 25.56 -26.34
CA ALA A 175 38.25 26.22 -26.52
C ALA A 175 37.08 25.33 -26.06
N GLU A 176 37.09 24.04 -26.42
CA GLU A 176 36.08 23.07 -25.97
C GLU A 176 36.11 22.91 -24.44
N ARG A 177 37.31 22.76 -23.85
CA ARG A 177 37.48 22.66 -22.40
C ARG A 177 36.93 23.88 -21.69
N ASP A 178 37.24 25.08 -22.18
CA ASP A 178 36.79 26.33 -21.56
C ASP A 178 35.26 26.47 -21.66
N ALA A 179 34.66 26.10 -22.79
CA ALA A 179 33.20 26.06 -22.95
C ALA A 179 32.53 24.99 -22.04
N HIS A 180 33.19 23.86 -21.80
CA HIS A 180 32.72 22.86 -20.85
C HIS A 180 32.82 23.35 -19.39
N ALA A 181 33.90 24.04 -19.04
CA ALA A 181 34.08 24.62 -17.72
C ALA A 181 33.02 25.69 -17.42
N GLU A 182 32.72 26.57 -18.39
CA GLU A 182 31.66 27.56 -18.28
C GLU A 182 30.29 26.91 -18.06
N ARG A 183 29.94 25.92 -18.89
CA ARG A 183 28.66 25.20 -18.79
C ARG A 183 28.53 24.40 -17.48
N ALA A 184 29.62 23.86 -16.96
CA ALA A 184 29.65 23.20 -15.66
C ALA A 184 29.38 24.20 -14.53
N ALA A 185 30.01 25.38 -14.56
CA ALA A 185 29.79 26.43 -13.58
C ALA A 185 28.33 26.96 -13.60
N GLU A 186 27.74 27.11 -14.78
CA GLU A 186 26.32 27.46 -14.92
C GLU A 186 25.39 26.39 -14.32
N THR A 187 25.70 25.12 -14.57
CA THR A 187 24.92 23.99 -14.05
C THR A 187 25.02 23.89 -12.53
N GLU A 188 26.21 24.12 -11.97
CA GLU A 188 26.42 24.16 -10.52
C GLU A 188 25.61 25.28 -9.88
N ALA A 189 25.68 26.50 -10.43
CA ALA A 189 24.88 27.63 -9.96
C ALA A 189 23.37 27.36 -10.07
N PHE A 190 22.92 26.67 -11.12
CA PHE A 190 21.53 26.27 -11.26
C PHE A 190 21.12 25.25 -10.18
N ALA A 191 21.96 24.26 -9.90
CA ALA A 191 21.71 23.25 -8.87
C ALA A 191 21.65 23.87 -7.46
N GLU A 192 22.55 24.81 -7.15
CA GLU A 192 22.53 25.55 -5.88
C GLU A 192 21.23 26.34 -5.71
N ASN A 193 20.76 27.01 -6.76
CA ASN A 193 19.47 27.71 -6.74
C ASN A 193 18.30 26.75 -6.51
N LEU A 194 18.30 25.57 -7.16
CA LEU A 194 17.26 24.56 -6.96
C LEU A 194 17.21 24.07 -5.51
N ILE A 195 18.38 23.79 -4.92
CA ILE A 195 18.49 23.37 -3.51
C ILE A 195 17.99 24.48 -2.58
N PHE A 196 18.33 25.74 -2.87
CA PHE A 196 17.84 26.88 -2.11
C PHE A 196 16.31 27.00 -2.19
N GLU A 197 15.73 26.91 -3.40
CA GLU A 197 14.28 26.93 -3.59
C GLU A 197 13.58 25.78 -2.87
N GLN A 198 14.16 24.58 -2.88
CA GLN A 198 13.65 23.43 -2.14
C GLN A 198 13.60 23.73 -0.64
N ARG A 199 14.71 24.19 -0.05
CA ARG A 199 14.75 24.54 1.39
C ARG A 199 13.71 25.61 1.75
N LEU A 200 13.52 26.60 0.89
CA LEU A 200 12.52 27.66 1.11
C LEU A 200 11.09 27.09 1.06
N ARG A 201 10.82 26.13 0.17
CA ARG A 201 9.53 25.42 0.12
C ARG A 201 9.31 24.59 1.38
N ASP A 202 10.33 23.87 1.83
CA ASP A 202 10.27 23.04 3.05
C ASP A 202 9.98 23.90 4.28
N GLU A 203 10.71 25.01 4.45
CA GLU A 203 10.48 25.95 5.57
C GLU A 203 9.06 26.57 5.53
N ARG A 204 8.57 26.89 4.33
CA ARG A 204 7.20 27.38 4.15
C ARG A 204 6.16 26.32 4.48
N ASN A 205 6.36 25.07 4.06
CA ASN A 205 5.47 23.95 4.39
C ASN A 205 5.44 23.73 5.91
N ASP A 206 6.61 23.76 6.56
CA ASP A 206 6.72 23.65 8.01
C ASP A 206 5.97 24.76 8.76
N GLN A 207 6.03 25.98 8.24
CA GLN A 207 5.25 27.08 8.80
C GLN A 207 3.74 26.86 8.62
N ILE A 208 3.31 26.39 7.45
CA ILE A 208 1.90 26.10 7.17
C ILE A 208 1.38 25.02 8.12
N PHE A 209 2.11 23.91 8.27
CA PHE A 209 1.70 22.82 9.14
C PHE A 209 1.63 23.26 10.61
N ARG A 210 2.63 23.98 11.13
CA ARG A 210 2.56 24.54 12.50
C ARG A 210 1.32 25.43 12.68
N GLN A 211 1.02 26.28 11.70
CA GLN A 211 -0.18 27.13 11.76
C GLN A 211 -1.48 26.31 11.74
N LEU A 212 -1.53 25.21 10.98
CA LEU A 212 -2.67 24.29 10.95
C LEU A 212 -2.81 23.52 12.27
N GLU A 213 -1.72 23.00 12.83
CA GLU A 213 -1.67 22.31 14.13
C GLU A 213 -2.15 23.22 15.27
N ASP A 214 -1.66 24.47 15.30
CA ASP A 214 -2.09 25.49 16.25
C ASP A 214 -3.58 25.81 16.09
N ALA A 215 -4.04 26.02 14.85
CA ALA A 215 -5.44 26.34 14.55
C ALA A 215 -6.39 25.20 14.97
N VAL A 216 -6.00 23.95 14.73
CA VAL A 216 -6.74 22.77 15.16
C VAL A 216 -6.79 22.68 16.68
N THR A 217 -5.66 22.88 17.36
CA THR A 217 -5.58 22.85 18.83
C THR A 217 -6.48 23.91 19.46
N VAL A 218 -6.40 25.17 19.00
CA VAL A 218 -7.25 26.28 19.46
C VAL A 218 -8.74 25.99 19.24
N SER A 219 -9.09 25.25 18.20
CA SER A 219 -10.47 24.92 17.86
C SER A 219 -11.02 23.71 18.64
N LEU A 220 -10.17 22.76 19.02
CA LEU A 220 -10.56 21.51 19.68
C LEU A 220 -10.63 21.65 21.21
N GLU A 221 -9.70 22.38 21.80
CA GLU A 221 -9.56 22.51 23.26
C GLU A 221 -10.83 23.02 23.98
N PRO A 222 -11.59 24.01 23.44
CA PRO A 222 -12.84 24.45 24.07
C PRO A 222 -13.96 23.40 24.03
N LEU A 223 -14.01 22.59 22.96
CA LEU A 223 -15.02 21.54 22.80
C LEU A 223 -14.76 20.40 23.78
N ASP A 224 -13.51 19.98 23.92
CA ASP A 224 -13.10 18.97 24.91
C ASP A 224 -13.51 19.38 26.33
N LYS A 225 -13.22 20.62 26.73
CA LYS A 225 -13.60 21.17 28.04
C LYS A 225 -15.12 21.19 28.24
N MET A 226 -15.91 21.45 27.20
CA MET A 226 -17.37 21.49 27.27
C MET A 226 -17.98 20.10 27.54
N PHE A 227 -17.51 19.07 26.83
CA PHE A 227 -17.98 17.70 27.02
C PHE A 227 -17.56 17.14 28.39
N GLU A 228 -16.32 17.41 28.80
CA GLU A 228 -15.80 17.01 30.12
C GLU A 228 -16.58 17.68 31.26
N ALA A 229 -16.88 18.98 31.14
CA ALA A 229 -17.72 19.70 32.10
C ALA A 229 -19.15 19.16 32.21
N SER A 230 -19.64 18.49 31.16
CA SER A 230 -20.95 17.83 31.13
C SER A 230 -20.93 16.40 31.69
N GLY A 231 -19.79 15.95 32.25
CA GLY A 231 -19.63 14.62 32.83
C GLY A 231 -19.57 13.49 31.80
N MET A 232 -19.38 13.82 30.52
CA MET A 232 -19.20 12.84 29.46
C MET A 232 -17.72 12.76 29.09
N SER A 233 -17.17 11.55 29.01
CA SER A 233 -15.81 11.41 28.51
C SER A 233 -15.79 11.57 26.98
N THR A 234 -14.92 12.44 26.50
CA THR A 234 -14.84 12.78 25.07
C THR A 234 -14.47 11.57 24.21
N SER A 235 -13.66 10.67 24.76
CA SER A 235 -13.28 9.40 24.12
C SER A 235 -14.47 8.44 23.93
N GLU A 236 -15.39 8.33 24.90
CA GLU A 236 -16.53 7.41 24.79
C GLU A 236 -17.57 7.90 23.78
N ILE A 237 -17.76 9.23 23.68
CA ILE A 237 -18.60 9.84 22.64
C ILE A 237 -17.98 9.58 21.26
N LEU A 238 -16.67 9.81 21.12
CA LEU A 238 -15.95 9.60 19.86
C LEU A 238 -16.08 8.15 19.38
N ASP A 239 -15.86 7.18 20.26
CA ASP A 239 -15.98 5.75 19.93
C ASP A 239 -17.41 5.34 19.56
N THR A 240 -18.41 5.93 20.22
CA THR A 240 -19.83 5.64 19.97
C THR A 240 -20.31 6.23 18.66
N VAL A 241 -19.90 7.46 18.32
CA VAL A 241 -20.23 8.10 17.05
C VAL A 241 -19.45 7.47 15.90
N LYS A 242 -18.18 7.12 16.10
CA LYS A 242 -17.33 6.45 15.10
C LYS A 242 -17.90 5.08 14.70
N ARG A 243 -18.43 4.30 15.65
CA ARG A 243 -19.18 3.05 15.35
C ARG A 243 -20.46 3.27 14.54
N GLY A 244 -21.11 4.42 14.71
CA GLY A 244 -22.32 4.77 13.96
C GLY A 244 -22.05 5.43 12.60
N TYR A 245 -20.85 5.95 12.37
CA TYR A 245 -20.48 6.77 11.20
C TYR A 245 -19.49 6.07 10.25
N SER A 246 -19.06 4.83 10.54
CA SER A 246 -18.13 4.06 9.69
C SER A 246 -18.79 3.46 8.42
N GLY A 247 -19.70 4.19 7.80
CA GLY A 247 -20.32 3.84 6.52
C GLY A 247 -19.54 4.42 5.35
N GLN A 248 -18.64 3.63 4.78
CA GLN A 248 -18.13 3.70 3.39
C GLN A 248 -17.78 5.10 2.83
N GLY A 249 -16.52 5.49 2.96
CA GLY A 249 -15.84 6.43 2.04
C GLY A 249 -16.00 7.93 2.32
N GLY A 250 -15.45 8.40 3.44
CA GLY A 250 -15.39 9.84 3.76
C GLY A 250 -14.20 10.59 3.09
N PRO A 251 -14.29 11.93 2.97
CA PRO A 251 -13.32 12.78 2.25
C PRO A 251 -11.95 12.97 2.92
N LEU A 252 -11.74 12.39 4.11
CA LEU A 252 -10.52 12.50 4.93
C LEU A 252 -9.84 11.13 5.08
N MET A 253 -9.68 10.37 3.98
CA MET A 253 -8.87 9.17 4.02
C MET A 253 -7.39 9.53 4.25
N PRO A 254 -6.64 8.70 5.01
CA PRO A 254 -5.21 8.92 5.19
C PRO A 254 -4.51 8.93 3.83
N LEU A 255 -3.65 9.92 3.63
CA LEU A 255 -2.78 10.03 2.47
C LEU A 255 -1.80 8.85 2.53
N VAL A 256 -2.06 7.82 1.72
CA VAL A 256 -1.12 6.74 1.45
C VAL A 256 -0.34 7.07 0.19
N MET A 257 0.73 7.85 0.34
CA MET A 257 1.65 8.10 -0.77
C MET A 257 2.55 6.87 -0.96
N SER A 258 2.05 5.88 -1.69
CA SER A 258 2.82 4.69 -2.06
C SER A 258 3.58 4.95 -3.36
N THR A 259 4.89 5.10 -3.27
CA THR A 259 5.79 4.82 -4.39
C THR A 259 6.95 3.94 -3.91
N LYS A 260 6.64 2.65 -3.71
CA LYS A 260 7.58 1.55 -3.44
C LYS A 260 8.49 1.71 -2.20
N ASP A 261 8.11 0.99 -1.15
CA ASP A 261 9.00 0.46 -0.11
C ASP A 261 9.89 1.46 0.65
N THR A 262 9.29 2.56 1.11
CA THR A 262 9.91 3.47 2.08
C THR A 262 8.96 3.82 3.22
N GLU A 263 9.56 4.05 4.39
CA GLU A 263 8.94 4.65 5.58
C GLU A 263 8.11 5.88 5.19
N ILE A 264 6.95 6.07 5.84
CA ILE A 264 6.09 7.23 5.57
C ILE A 264 6.90 8.50 5.79
N ASP A 265 7.03 9.33 4.76
CA ASP A 265 7.73 10.61 4.84
C ASP A 265 7.13 11.48 5.97
N ALA A 266 7.99 12.24 6.66
CA ALA A 266 7.62 12.96 7.87
C ALA A 266 6.45 13.95 7.65
N ASP A 267 6.42 14.60 6.48
CA ASP A 267 5.33 15.51 6.11
C ASP A 267 4.02 14.76 5.84
N THR A 268 4.08 13.55 5.29
CA THR A 268 2.91 12.70 5.08
C THR A 268 2.33 12.22 6.42
N ALA A 269 3.20 11.86 7.37
CA ALA A 269 2.78 11.49 8.72
C ALA A 269 2.06 12.66 9.43
N ARG A 270 2.66 13.85 9.41
CA ARG A 270 2.05 15.07 9.97
C ARG A 270 0.74 15.45 9.30
N ALA A 271 0.66 15.37 7.97
CA ALA A 271 -0.57 15.62 7.24
C ALA A 271 -1.69 14.66 7.68
N ASN A 272 -1.37 13.39 7.89
CA ASN A 272 -2.33 12.39 8.38
C ASN A 272 -2.80 12.68 9.82
N GLU A 273 -1.93 13.17 10.70
CA GLU A 273 -2.31 13.61 12.05
C GLU A 273 -3.30 14.78 12.02
N ILE A 274 -3.05 15.78 11.17
CA ILE A 274 -3.95 16.91 10.98
C ILE A 274 -5.30 16.43 10.42
N LEU A 275 -5.30 15.51 9.45
CA LEU A 275 -6.52 14.93 8.89
C LEU A 275 -7.35 14.18 9.95
N ASP A 276 -6.71 13.39 10.83
CA ASP A 276 -7.39 12.73 11.96
C ASP A 276 -7.99 13.75 12.92
N ALA A 277 -7.24 14.82 13.24
CA ALA A 277 -7.71 15.87 14.12
C ALA A 277 -8.90 16.67 13.52
N LEU A 278 -8.90 16.91 12.21
CA LEU A 278 -10.04 17.52 11.50
C LEU A 278 -11.27 16.60 11.46
N ASP A 279 -11.08 15.28 11.32
CA ASP A 279 -12.19 14.32 11.40
C ASP A 279 -12.80 14.29 12.80
N ARG A 280 -11.96 14.30 13.85
CA ARG A 280 -12.41 14.43 15.25
C ARG A 280 -13.22 15.70 15.47
N MET A 281 -12.77 16.83 14.93
CA MET A 281 -13.53 18.09 15.00
C MET A 281 -14.91 17.95 14.34
N ASN A 282 -15.00 17.31 13.17
CA ASN A 282 -16.28 17.07 12.51
C ASN A 282 -17.19 16.16 13.35
N ILE A 283 -16.64 15.13 14.00
CA ILE A 283 -17.38 14.25 14.91
C ILE A 283 -17.88 15.04 16.12
N TYR A 284 -17.05 15.88 16.74
CA TYR A 284 -17.45 16.74 17.85
C TYR A 284 -18.54 17.73 17.47
N ARG A 285 -18.50 18.31 16.26
CA ARG A 285 -19.60 19.14 15.75
C ARG A 285 -20.90 18.34 15.66
N ILE A 286 -20.85 17.14 15.08
CA ILE A 286 -22.05 16.27 14.95
C ILE A 286 -22.57 15.84 16.33
N ALA A 287 -21.69 15.53 17.27
CA ALA A 287 -22.05 15.20 18.65
C ALA A 287 -22.70 16.41 19.35
N ALA A 288 -22.12 17.61 19.17
CA ALA A 288 -22.67 18.86 19.68
C ALA A 288 -24.09 19.16 19.16
N GLU A 289 -24.36 18.86 17.89
CA GLU A 289 -25.68 19.04 17.25
C GLU A 289 -26.72 17.99 17.69
N LYS A 290 -26.28 16.77 18.05
CA LYS A 290 -27.17 15.65 18.41
C LYS A 290 -27.40 15.48 19.90
N LEU A 291 -26.50 15.98 20.74
CA LEU A 291 -26.65 15.92 22.19
C LEU A 291 -27.47 17.14 22.66
N PRO A 292 -28.54 16.96 23.43
CA PRO A 292 -29.31 18.06 23.97
C PRO A 292 -28.49 18.74 25.08
N PHE A 293 -27.79 19.81 24.74
CA PHE A 293 -27.24 20.75 25.73
C PHE A 293 -28.35 21.73 26.11
N GLY A 294 -29.34 21.18 26.82
CA GLY A 294 -30.60 21.83 27.21
C GLY A 294 -31.63 20.82 27.66
#